data_AF-A0A6J4Y913-F1
#
_entry.id   AF-A0A6J4Y913-F1
#
_cell.length_a   1.000
_cell.length_b   1.000
_cell.length_c   1.000
_cell.angle_alpha   90.00
_cell.angle_beta   90.00
_cell.angle_gamma   90.00
#
_symmetry.space_group_name_H-M   'P 1'
#
loop_
_entity.id
_entity.type
_entity.pdbx_description
1 polymer ?
#
loop_
_entity_poly.entity_id
_entity_poly.type
_entity_poly.pdbx_seq_one_letter_code
_entity_poly.pdbx_strand_id
1 'polypeptide(L)'
;MSKLKVMLGKPVDLADQMVISGVFLAFLYWGLESFLNVFSPEEITIYRKLFGPNVSSLWLRLIVLSLFMIFGSHVQYTINQRKKAEQDLLDSYHKLQNARMTTILGLAKLAEYRDEGTGTHLERIREYAKIIARELARRPKYENIITAEYIDDIYQSSILHDIGKVGVPDAVLLKPGKLTDEEFDVIKRHTILGGDAIKAIECQIEGKSFLQMGKDIAYSHHEKWDGSGYPAGLKNEAIPLAARIVSLADVYDALTTDRFYKPAYSHEKSRQIIIDLKATHFDPEIVDVFLQLEDDFNRIREEQFVGKAEHENEAGWIELPVAHALGA
;
A
#
# COMPACT_ATOMS: atom_id res chain seq x y z
N MET A 1 -29.48 -37.40 25.44
CA MET A 1 -29.44 -35.98 25.85
C MET A 1 -28.33 -35.14 25.20
N SER A 2 -27.38 -35.70 24.41
CA SER A 2 -26.27 -34.91 23.83
C SER A 2 -26.51 -34.34 22.43
N LYS A 3 -27.52 -34.83 21.67
CA LYS A 3 -27.85 -34.28 20.34
C LYS A 3 -28.80 -33.08 20.34
N LEU A 4 -29.47 -32.79 21.46
CA LEU A 4 -30.40 -31.66 21.57
C LEU A 4 -29.71 -30.33 21.95
N LYS A 5 -28.51 -30.38 22.52
CA LYS A 5 -27.75 -29.20 22.96
C LYS A 5 -26.92 -28.56 21.82
N VAL A 6 -26.75 -29.26 20.70
CA VAL A 6 -25.98 -28.80 19.53
C VAL A 6 -26.84 -28.04 18.52
N MET A 7 -28.18 -28.14 18.58
CA MET A 7 -29.08 -27.34 17.74
C MET A 7 -29.46 -25.97 18.32
N LEU A 8 -29.15 -25.69 19.60
CA LEU A 8 -29.58 -24.48 20.33
C LEU A 8 -28.41 -23.54 20.69
N GLY A 9 -27.37 -23.53 19.86
CA GLY A 9 -26.10 -22.85 20.13
C GLY A 9 -25.88 -21.51 19.43
N LYS A 10 -26.92 -20.85 18.91
CA LYS A 10 -26.83 -19.42 18.55
C LYS A 10 -27.62 -18.64 19.60
N PRO A 11 -27.05 -17.61 20.24
CA PRO A 11 -27.85 -16.71 21.05
C PRO A 11 -28.95 -16.18 20.15
N VAL A 12 -30.21 -16.45 20.53
CA VAL A 12 -31.37 -15.90 19.84
C VAL A 12 -31.18 -14.39 19.85
N ASP A 13 -31.01 -13.80 18.67
CA ASP A 13 -30.72 -12.38 18.53
C ASP A 13 -31.87 -11.59 19.16
N LEU A 14 -31.58 -10.39 19.68
CA LEU A 14 -32.60 -9.50 20.23
C LEU A 14 -33.73 -9.27 19.20
N ALA A 15 -33.38 -9.30 17.91
CA ALA A 15 -34.30 -9.25 16.79
C ALA A 15 -35.24 -10.48 16.70
N ASP A 16 -34.73 -11.70 16.90
CA ASP A 16 -35.55 -12.91 16.93
C ASP A 16 -36.51 -12.88 18.14
N GLN A 17 -36.03 -12.38 19.29
CA GLN A 17 -36.89 -12.18 20.47
C GLN A 17 -38.00 -11.15 20.20
N MET A 18 -37.76 -10.13 19.38
CA MET A 18 -38.76 -9.12 19.02
C MET A 18 -39.78 -9.63 18.00
N VAL A 19 -39.38 -10.47 17.04
CA VAL A 19 -40.32 -11.15 16.12
C VAL A 19 -41.22 -12.10 16.91
N ILE A 20 -40.65 -12.89 17.81
CA ILE A 20 -41.41 -13.76 18.71
C ILE A 20 -42.35 -12.94 19.58
N SER A 21 -41.91 -11.80 20.11
CA SER A 21 -42.75 -10.88 20.90
C SER A 21 -43.89 -10.28 20.08
N GLY A 22 -43.65 -9.91 18.82
CA GLY A 22 -44.69 -9.40 17.92
C GLY A 22 -45.74 -10.46 17.56
N VAL A 23 -45.31 -11.68 17.28
CA VAL A 23 -46.20 -12.84 17.08
C VAL A 23 -47.01 -13.12 18.36
N PHE A 24 -46.36 -13.09 19.52
CA PHE A 24 -47.01 -13.29 20.81
C PHE A 24 -48.06 -12.19 21.11
N LEU A 25 -47.76 -10.92 20.82
CA LEU A 25 -48.72 -9.81 20.98
C LEU A 25 -49.91 -9.94 20.03
N ALA A 26 -49.70 -10.41 18.80
CA ALA A 26 -50.79 -10.70 17.87
C ALA A 26 -51.68 -11.85 18.36
N PHE A 27 -51.09 -12.91 18.91
CA PHE A 27 -51.84 -13.99 19.56
C PHE A 27 -52.60 -13.52 20.81
N LEU A 28 -51.98 -12.68 21.64
CA LEU A 28 -52.60 -12.11 22.83
C LEU A 28 -53.80 -11.21 22.44
N TYR A 29 -53.66 -10.43 21.36
CA TYR A 29 -54.73 -9.63 20.80
C TYR A 29 -55.91 -10.49 20.33
N TRP A 30 -55.67 -11.51 19.50
CA TRP A 30 -56.72 -12.43 19.05
C TRP A 30 -57.37 -13.21 20.20
N GLY A 31 -56.58 -13.61 21.19
CA GLY A 31 -57.08 -14.28 22.40
C GLY A 31 -57.98 -13.37 23.24
N LEU A 32 -57.59 -12.11 23.43
CA LEU A 32 -58.38 -11.13 24.18
C LEU A 32 -59.64 -10.74 23.41
N GLU A 33 -59.57 -10.55 22.09
CA GLU A 33 -60.74 -10.29 21.25
C GLU A 33 -61.72 -11.47 21.29
N SER A 34 -61.22 -12.70 21.17
CA SER A 34 -62.04 -13.91 21.29
C SER A 34 -62.68 -14.03 22.68
N PHE A 35 -61.94 -13.72 23.75
CA PHE A 35 -62.45 -13.72 25.11
C PHE A 35 -63.51 -12.64 25.34
N LEU A 36 -63.31 -11.42 24.85
CA LEU A 36 -64.28 -10.34 24.96
C LEU A 36 -65.58 -10.64 24.20
N ASN A 37 -65.49 -11.37 23.08
CA ASN A 37 -66.64 -11.86 22.33
C ASN A 37 -67.44 -12.97 23.03
N VAL A 38 -66.95 -13.54 24.13
CA VAL A 38 -67.70 -14.48 24.99
C VAL A 38 -68.72 -13.75 25.87
N PHE A 39 -68.48 -12.47 26.16
CA PHE A 39 -69.35 -11.64 27.00
C PHE A 39 -70.51 -11.04 26.20
N SER A 40 -71.63 -10.80 26.88
CA SER A 40 -72.85 -10.31 26.23
C SER A 40 -72.70 -8.85 25.76
N PRO A 41 -73.45 -8.40 24.72
CA PRO A 41 -73.36 -7.03 24.20
C PRO A 41 -73.59 -5.94 25.26
N GLU A 42 -74.35 -6.25 26.32
CA GLU A 42 -74.69 -5.33 27.41
C GLU A 42 -73.50 -5.07 28.36
N GLU A 43 -72.60 -6.04 28.54
CA GLU A 43 -71.39 -5.92 29.38
C GLU A 43 -70.27 -5.14 28.67
N ILE A 44 -70.22 -5.21 27.34
CA ILE A 44 -69.26 -4.49 26.49
C ILE A 44 -69.57 -2.97 26.45
N THR A 45 -70.77 -2.55 26.82
CA THR A 45 -71.23 -1.15 26.79
C THR A 45 -70.40 -0.22 27.66
N ILE A 46 -69.90 -0.69 28.81
CA ILE A 46 -69.02 0.10 29.71
C ILE A 46 -67.70 0.41 29.02
N TYR A 47 -67.10 -0.56 28.34
CA TYR A 47 -65.85 -0.40 27.59
C TYR A 47 -66.03 0.56 26.41
N ARG A 48 -67.13 0.44 25.66
CA ARG A 48 -67.44 1.32 24.53
C ARG A 48 -67.67 2.78 24.96
N LYS A 49 -68.17 2.98 26.19
CA LYS A 49 -68.42 4.31 26.79
C LYS A 49 -67.15 4.94 27.36
N LEU A 50 -66.20 4.14 27.88
CA LEU A 50 -64.91 4.65 28.37
C LEU A 50 -63.90 4.96 27.24
N PHE A 51 -63.85 4.13 26.20
CA PHE A 51 -62.78 4.19 25.19
C PHE A 51 -63.27 4.61 23.78
N GLY A 52 -64.58 4.78 23.58
CA GLY A 52 -65.19 5.21 22.31
C GLY A 52 -65.47 4.07 21.31
N PRO A 53 -66.21 4.34 20.22
CA PRO A 53 -66.68 3.30 19.30
C PRO A 53 -65.61 2.73 18.34
N ASN A 54 -64.45 3.38 18.21
CA ASN A 54 -63.44 3.09 17.17
C ASN A 54 -62.12 2.52 17.72
N VAL A 55 -62.12 2.00 18.96
CA VAL A 55 -60.92 1.48 19.66
C VAL A 55 -60.20 0.40 18.84
N SER A 56 -60.93 -0.47 18.13
CA SER A 56 -60.37 -1.49 17.26
C SER A 56 -59.50 -0.92 16.12
N SER A 57 -59.86 0.25 15.58
CA SER A 57 -59.08 0.91 14.52
C SER A 57 -57.79 1.54 15.02
N LEU A 58 -57.75 1.95 16.29
CA LEU A 58 -56.57 2.55 16.92
C LEU A 58 -55.49 1.50 17.18
N TRP A 59 -55.88 0.33 17.70
CA TRP A 59 -54.98 -0.79 17.94
C TRP A 59 -54.36 -1.35 16.64
N LEU A 60 -55.16 -1.50 15.58
CA LEU A 60 -54.64 -1.94 14.28
C LEU A 60 -53.59 -0.96 13.72
N ARG A 61 -53.83 0.35 13.86
CA ARG A 61 -52.86 1.39 13.45
C ARG A 61 -51.56 1.31 14.24
N LEU A 62 -51.63 1.04 15.55
CA LEU A 62 -50.44 0.87 16.39
C LEU A 62 -49.63 -0.36 15.99
N ILE A 63 -50.30 -1.50 15.74
CA ILE A 63 -49.62 -2.73 15.28
C ILE A 63 -48.89 -2.50 13.96
N VAL A 64 -49.56 -1.87 12.98
CA VAL A 64 -48.95 -1.55 11.67
C VAL A 64 -47.76 -0.61 11.83
N LEU A 65 -47.87 0.42 12.68
CA LEU A 65 -46.77 1.34 12.97
C LEU A 65 -45.57 0.62 13.60
N SER A 66 -45.80 -0.27 14.56
CA SER A 66 -44.75 -1.07 15.18
C SER A 66 -44.06 -1.99 14.18
N LEU A 67 -44.81 -2.69 13.32
CA LEU A 67 -44.25 -3.53 12.27
C LEU A 67 -43.42 -2.72 11.26
N PHE A 68 -43.90 -1.54 10.88
CA PHE A 68 -43.17 -0.64 9.99
C PHE A 68 -41.85 -0.16 10.63
N MET A 69 -41.86 0.21 11.91
CA MET A 69 -40.65 0.61 12.65
C MET A 69 -39.66 -0.55 12.80
N ILE A 70 -40.14 -1.76 13.07
CA ILE A 70 -39.30 -2.98 13.16
C ILE A 70 -38.67 -3.28 11.80
N PHE A 71 -39.48 -3.27 10.73
CA PHE A 71 -38.98 -3.48 9.38
C PHE A 71 -37.95 -2.42 8.98
N GLY A 72 -38.24 -1.13 9.23
CA GLY A 72 -37.31 -0.03 8.99
C GLY A 72 -36.00 -0.19 9.78
N SER A 73 -36.08 -0.56 11.06
CA SER A 73 -34.91 -0.84 11.89
C SER A 73 -34.08 -2.02 11.36
N HIS A 74 -34.73 -3.10 10.91
CA HIS A 74 -34.06 -4.25 10.31
C HIS A 74 -33.37 -3.93 8.99
N VAL A 75 -34.04 -3.18 8.11
CA VAL A 75 -33.46 -2.69 6.85
C VAL A 75 -32.24 -1.82 7.15
N GLN A 76 -32.37 -0.87 8.08
CA GLN A 76 -31.26 0.02 8.45
C GLN A 76 -30.09 -0.75 9.08
N TYR A 77 -30.38 -1.73 9.94
CA TYR A 77 -29.37 -2.61 10.52
C TYR A 77 -28.62 -3.40 9.44
N THR A 78 -29.35 -3.99 8.49
CA THR A 78 -28.76 -4.77 7.38
C THR A 78 -27.87 -3.89 6.49
N ILE A 79 -28.33 -2.68 6.17
CA ILE A 79 -27.54 -1.70 5.41
C ILE A 79 -26.27 -1.32 6.17
N ASN A 80 -26.38 -1.03 7.47
CA ASN A 80 -25.24 -0.68 8.30
C ASN A 80 -24.23 -1.83 8.40
N GLN A 81 -24.69 -3.07 8.54
CA GLN A 81 -23.81 -4.24 8.58
C GLN A 81 -23.09 -4.46 7.25
N ARG A 82 -23.78 -4.28 6.12
CA ARG A 82 -23.13 -4.36 4.80
C ARG A 82 -22.08 -3.28 4.62
N LYS A 83 -22.38 -2.03 4.99
CA LYS A 83 -21.42 -0.92 4.95
C LYS A 83 -20.20 -1.20 5.83
N LYS A 84 -20.42 -1.74 7.04
CA LYS A 84 -19.32 -2.09 7.93
C LYS A 84 -18.45 -3.20 7.34
N ALA A 85 -19.05 -4.27 6.81
CA ALA A 85 -18.32 -5.34 6.17
C ALA A 85 -17.53 -4.86 4.92
N GLU A 86 -18.08 -3.93 4.14
CA GLU A 86 -17.40 -3.31 3.01
C GLU A 86 -16.21 -2.46 3.47
N GLN A 87 -16.37 -1.66 4.52
CA GLN A 87 -15.28 -0.90 5.13
C GLN A 87 -14.18 -1.82 5.70
N ASP A 88 -14.56 -2.86 6.44
CA ASP A 88 -13.63 -3.83 7.00
C ASP A 88 -12.85 -4.56 5.88
N LEU A 89 -13.50 -4.84 4.74
CA LEU A 89 -12.86 -5.42 3.56
C LEU A 89 -11.85 -4.47 2.93
N LEU A 90 -12.22 -3.19 2.73
CA LEU A 90 -11.31 -2.16 2.20
C LEU A 90 -10.10 -1.93 3.12
N ASP A 91 -10.32 -1.87 4.43
CA ASP A 91 -9.25 -1.75 5.41
C ASP A 91 -8.34 -2.97 5.41
N SER A 92 -8.89 -4.18 5.31
CA SER A 92 -8.11 -5.41 5.18
C SER A 92 -7.29 -5.42 3.89
N TYR A 93 -7.88 -4.96 2.78
CA TYR A 93 -7.20 -4.85 1.50
C TYR A 93 -6.02 -3.86 1.58
N HIS A 94 -6.22 -2.66 2.16
CA HIS A 94 -5.14 -1.69 2.36
C HIS A 94 -4.04 -2.22 3.27
N LYS A 95 -4.38 -2.92 4.35
CA LYS A 95 -3.39 -3.57 5.23
C LYS A 95 -2.56 -4.61 4.49
N LEU A 96 -3.18 -5.41 3.63
CA LEU A 96 -2.47 -6.41 2.81
C LEU A 96 -1.53 -5.74 1.79
N GLN A 97 -1.97 -4.68 1.12
CA GLN A 97 -1.12 -3.94 0.18
C GLN A 97 0.08 -3.28 0.89
N ASN A 98 -0.17 -2.64 2.03
CA ASN A 98 0.88 -2.04 2.84
C ASN A 98 1.89 -3.10 3.32
N ALA A 99 1.41 -4.23 3.85
CA ALA A 99 2.28 -5.32 4.30
C ALA A 99 3.17 -5.85 3.15
N ARG A 100 2.59 -6.08 1.97
CA ARG A 100 3.35 -6.49 0.77
C ARG A 100 4.44 -5.47 0.42
N MET A 101 4.09 -4.20 0.36
CA MET A 101 5.04 -3.14 0.02
C MET A 101 6.16 -3.01 1.06
N THR A 102 5.82 -3.07 2.35
CA THR A 102 6.81 -3.05 3.43
C THR A 102 7.73 -4.26 3.37
N THR A 103 7.23 -5.44 3.04
CA THR A 103 8.08 -6.63 2.84
C THR A 103 9.05 -6.44 1.68
N ILE A 104 8.57 -5.97 0.53
CA ILE A 104 9.41 -5.75 -0.67
C ILE A 104 10.49 -4.69 -0.37
N LEU A 105 10.11 -3.58 0.25
CA LEU A 105 11.05 -2.56 0.71
C LEU A 105 12.07 -3.12 1.69
N GLY A 106 11.66 -3.97 2.63
CA GLY A 106 12.58 -4.63 3.56
C GLY A 106 13.60 -5.51 2.83
N LEU A 107 13.16 -6.28 1.84
CA LEU A 107 14.05 -7.10 1.00
C LEU A 107 15.00 -6.26 0.14
N ALA A 108 14.51 -5.15 -0.43
CA ALA A 108 15.34 -4.21 -1.18
C ALA A 108 16.40 -3.56 -0.28
N LYS A 109 16.01 -3.11 0.92
CA LYS A 109 16.96 -2.59 1.92
C LYS A 109 17.99 -3.64 2.31
N LEU A 110 17.61 -4.91 2.48
CA LEU A 110 18.57 -5.98 2.78
C LEU A 110 19.61 -6.18 1.67
N ALA A 111 19.21 -6.05 0.41
CA ALA A 111 20.14 -6.09 -0.73
C ALA A 111 21.13 -4.92 -0.68
N GLU A 112 20.64 -3.72 -0.36
CA GLU A 112 21.40 -2.47 -0.30
C GLU A 112 22.30 -2.36 0.94
N TYR A 113 21.90 -2.92 2.09
CA TYR A 113 22.68 -2.92 3.33
C TYR A 113 24.06 -3.54 3.18
N ARG A 114 24.23 -4.44 2.18
CA ARG A 114 25.55 -4.98 1.84
C ARG A 114 26.51 -3.89 1.33
N ASP A 115 26.00 -2.85 0.67
CA ASP A 115 26.79 -1.84 -0.05
C ASP A 115 26.78 -0.46 0.65
N GLU A 116 25.59 0.10 0.96
CA GLU A 116 25.44 1.54 1.29
C GLU A 116 24.98 1.84 2.73
N GLY A 117 24.76 0.80 3.55
CA GLY A 117 24.72 0.88 5.02
C GLY A 117 23.52 1.58 5.69
N THR A 118 22.73 2.43 5.04
CA THR A 118 21.65 3.20 5.73
C THR A 118 20.23 3.04 5.17
N GLY A 119 20.04 2.52 3.96
CA GLY A 119 18.71 2.23 3.39
C GLY A 119 17.81 3.45 3.14
N THR A 120 18.29 4.67 3.39
CA THR A 120 17.54 5.92 3.18
C THR A 120 17.53 6.35 1.71
N HIS A 121 18.51 5.88 0.95
CA HIS A 121 18.65 6.12 -0.49
C HIS A 121 17.45 5.61 -1.29
N LEU A 122 16.94 4.41 -0.97
CA LEU A 122 15.73 3.89 -1.64
C LEU A 122 14.49 4.77 -1.42
N GLU A 123 14.36 5.42 -0.25
CA GLU A 123 13.26 6.34 0.03
C GLU A 123 13.39 7.65 -0.77
N ARG A 124 14.62 8.16 -0.92
CA ARG A 124 14.88 9.35 -1.74
C ARG A 124 14.63 9.07 -3.22
N ILE A 125 15.15 7.95 -3.75
CA ILE A 125 14.96 7.55 -5.15
C ILE A 125 13.48 7.46 -5.54
N ARG A 126 12.63 6.83 -4.71
CA ARG A 126 11.19 6.75 -5.02
C ARG A 126 10.52 8.11 -5.06
N GLU A 127 10.85 9.03 -4.15
CA GLU A 127 10.28 10.38 -4.18
C GLU A 127 10.79 11.17 -5.38
N TYR A 128 12.09 11.12 -5.70
CA TYR A 128 12.66 11.72 -6.91
C TYR A 128 11.98 11.22 -8.18
N ALA A 129 11.86 9.90 -8.34
CA ALA A 129 11.25 9.30 -9.52
C ALA A 129 9.78 9.71 -9.68
N LYS A 130 9.04 9.76 -8.56
CA LYS A 130 7.63 10.18 -8.53
C LYS A 130 7.42 11.64 -8.88
N ILE A 131 8.25 12.55 -8.38
CA ILE A 131 8.11 13.98 -8.73
C ILE A 131 8.48 14.23 -10.20
N ILE A 132 9.51 13.56 -10.72
CA ILE A 132 9.83 13.62 -12.16
C ILE A 132 8.66 13.12 -12.99
N ALA A 133 8.13 11.92 -12.69
CA ALA A 133 7.03 11.34 -13.45
C ALA A 133 5.79 12.24 -13.44
N ARG A 134 5.44 12.83 -12.29
CA ARG A 134 4.32 13.77 -12.17
C ARG A 134 4.49 15.01 -13.03
N GLU A 135 5.69 15.57 -13.10
CA GLU A 135 5.94 16.76 -13.91
C GLU A 135 5.97 16.41 -15.41
N LEU A 136 6.55 15.28 -15.79
CA LEU A 136 6.47 14.78 -17.16
C LEU A 136 5.03 14.55 -17.62
N ALA A 137 4.15 14.05 -16.74
CA ALA A 137 2.72 13.82 -17.05
C ALA A 137 1.98 15.09 -17.49
N ARG A 138 2.47 16.28 -17.11
CA ARG A 138 1.89 17.57 -17.53
C ARG A 138 2.24 17.94 -18.98
N ARG A 139 3.21 17.26 -19.60
CA ARG A 139 3.61 17.53 -20.98
C ARG A 139 2.75 16.70 -21.94
N PRO A 140 2.28 17.29 -23.07
CA PRO A 140 1.41 16.59 -24.03
C PRO A 140 1.97 15.26 -24.56
N LYS A 141 3.30 15.13 -24.67
CA LYS A 141 3.99 13.90 -25.11
C LYS A 141 3.68 12.69 -24.22
N TYR A 142 3.48 12.91 -22.91
CA TYR A 142 3.34 11.84 -21.92
C TYR A 142 1.92 11.67 -21.39
N GLU A 143 0.95 12.47 -21.84
CA GLU A 143 -0.44 12.47 -21.34
C GLU A 143 -1.08 11.07 -21.36
N ASN A 144 -0.81 10.29 -22.41
CA ASN A 144 -1.34 8.92 -22.57
C ASN A 144 -0.38 7.82 -22.10
N ILE A 145 0.78 8.20 -21.57
CA ILE A 145 1.84 7.27 -21.13
C ILE A 145 1.91 7.25 -19.60
N ILE A 146 1.97 8.42 -18.97
CA ILE A 146 2.12 8.57 -17.52
C ILE A 146 0.73 8.81 -16.91
N THR A 147 0.08 7.71 -16.53
CA THR A 147 -1.18 7.72 -15.78
C THR A 147 -0.93 7.85 -14.27
N ALA A 148 -1.99 8.03 -13.49
CA ALA A 148 -1.88 7.97 -12.03
C ALA A 148 -1.32 6.61 -11.54
N GLU A 149 -1.69 5.52 -12.22
CA GLU A 149 -1.16 4.17 -11.97
C GLU A 149 0.34 4.09 -12.28
N TYR A 150 0.81 4.66 -13.39
CA TYR A 150 2.25 4.71 -13.71
C TYR A 150 3.06 5.41 -12.61
N ILE A 151 2.52 6.49 -12.05
CA ILE A 151 3.19 7.26 -10.98
C ILE A 151 3.27 6.45 -9.68
N ASP A 152 2.25 5.65 -9.36
CA ASP A 152 2.29 4.73 -8.23
C ASP A 152 3.25 3.56 -8.50
N ASP A 153 3.21 2.99 -9.71
CA ASP A 153 4.10 1.92 -10.13
C ASP A 153 5.56 2.34 -10.06
N ILE A 154 5.95 3.52 -10.59
CA ILE A 154 7.35 3.96 -10.55
C ILE A 154 7.82 4.24 -9.13
N TYR A 155 6.94 4.73 -8.27
CA TYR A 155 7.23 4.94 -6.85
C TYR A 155 7.55 3.61 -6.13
N GLN A 156 6.78 2.57 -6.44
CA GLN A 156 6.94 1.24 -5.85
C GLN A 156 8.12 0.48 -6.47
N SER A 157 8.37 0.68 -7.76
CA SER A 157 9.31 -0.10 -8.56
C SER A 157 10.74 0.40 -8.50
N SER A 158 10.96 1.70 -8.30
CA SER A 158 12.28 2.31 -8.34
C SER A 158 13.25 1.73 -7.31
N ILE A 159 12.75 1.25 -6.18
CA ILE A 159 13.57 0.60 -5.13
C ILE A 159 14.17 -0.73 -5.57
N LEU A 160 13.70 -1.29 -6.68
CA LEU A 160 14.16 -2.58 -7.20
C LEU A 160 15.32 -2.45 -8.18
N HIS A 161 15.77 -1.23 -8.51
CA HIS A 161 16.83 -0.99 -9.49
C HIS A 161 18.09 -1.81 -9.19
N ASP A 162 18.49 -1.85 -7.91
CA ASP A 162 19.70 -2.51 -7.44
C ASP A 162 19.48 -3.86 -6.75
N ILE A 163 18.27 -4.44 -6.82
CA ILE A 163 17.95 -5.69 -6.13
C ILE A 163 18.89 -6.84 -6.53
N GLY A 164 19.43 -6.79 -7.75
CA GLY A 164 20.37 -7.80 -8.27
C GLY A 164 21.76 -7.76 -7.63
N LYS A 165 22.12 -6.72 -6.86
CA LYS A 165 23.39 -6.68 -6.10
C LYS A 165 23.52 -7.86 -5.14
N VAL A 166 22.41 -8.48 -4.73
CA VAL A 166 22.40 -9.75 -3.96
C VAL A 166 23.23 -10.86 -4.61
N GLY A 167 23.29 -10.92 -5.95
CA GLY A 167 24.04 -11.93 -6.68
C GLY A 167 25.48 -11.54 -7.03
N VAL A 168 25.96 -10.37 -6.61
CA VAL A 168 27.35 -9.92 -6.82
C VAL A 168 28.23 -10.41 -5.67
N PRO A 169 29.43 -10.99 -5.93
CA PRO A 169 30.34 -11.43 -4.88
C PRO A 169 30.85 -10.28 -3.99
N ASP A 170 30.93 -10.51 -2.68
CA ASP A 170 31.41 -9.51 -1.70
C ASP A 170 32.82 -9.01 -2.00
N ALA A 171 33.72 -9.89 -2.47
CA ALA A 171 35.10 -9.52 -2.80
C ALA A 171 35.18 -8.45 -3.90
N VAL A 172 34.16 -8.34 -4.75
CA VAL A 172 34.04 -7.32 -5.78
C VAL A 172 33.22 -6.13 -5.28
N LEU A 173 32.05 -6.40 -4.68
CA LEU A 173 31.13 -5.37 -4.20
C LEU A 173 31.74 -4.48 -3.11
N LEU A 174 32.48 -5.08 -2.17
CA LEU A 174 33.06 -4.40 -1.00
C LEU A 174 34.53 -4.06 -1.18
N LYS A 175 35.04 -4.12 -2.42
CA LYS A 175 36.47 -3.91 -2.68
C LYS A 175 36.87 -2.46 -2.32
N PRO A 176 37.86 -2.25 -1.44
CA PRO A 176 38.37 -0.92 -1.18
C PRO A 176 39.19 -0.43 -2.38
N GLY A 177 38.72 0.63 -3.06
CA GLY A 177 39.44 1.29 -4.15
C GLY A 177 38.80 1.11 -5.53
N LYS A 178 39.59 1.30 -6.58
CA LYS A 178 39.10 1.17 -7.96
C LYS A 178 38.98 -0.30 -8.37
N LEU A 179 37.90 -0.60 -9.08
CA LEU A 179 37.69 -1.89 -9.72
C LEU A 179 38.55 -2.00 -10.98
N THR A 180 38.99 -3.21 -11.30
CA THR A 180 39.51 -3.52 -12.65
C THR A 180 38.36 -3.60 -13.66
N ASP A 181 38.67 -3.63 -14.94
CA ASP A 181 37.64 -3.75 -15.98
C ASP A 181 36.84 -5.06 -15.85
N GLU A 182 37.50 -6.16 -15.49
CA GLU A 182 36.87 -7.47 -15.25
C GLU A 182 35.97 -7.46 -14.00
N GLU A 183 36.41 -6.80 -12.94
CA GLU A 183 35.60 -6.64 -11.72
C GLU A 183 34.39 -5.75 -11.98
N PHE A 184 34.57 -4.69 -12.78
CA PHE A 184 33.46 -3.84 -13.20
C PHE A 184 32.46 -4.61 -14.06
N ASP A 185 32.92 -5.49 -14.96
CA ASP A 185 32.07 -6.43 -15.71
C ASP A 185 31.24 -7.33 -14.79
N VAL A 186 31.80 -7.78 -13.65
CA VAL A 186 31.07 -8.54 -12.65
C VAL A 186 29.99 -7.68 -11.97
N ILE A 187 30.29 -6.43 -11.59
CA ILE A 187 29.29 -5.54 -10.99
C ILE A 187 28.14 -5.25 -11.95
N LYS A 188 28.41 -4.98 -13.24
CA LYS A 188 27.38 -4.68 -14.24
C LYS A 188 26.29 -5.75 -14.32
N ARG A 189 26.59 -7.00 -13.97
CA ARG A 189 25.64 -8.12 -13.98
C ARG A 189 24.49 -7.97 -13.00
N HIS A 190 24.56 -7.10 -11.99
CA HIS A 190 23.44 -6.88 -11.07
C HIS A 190 22.16 -6.48 -11.83
N THR A 191 22.27 -5.71 -12.90
CA THR A 191 21.14 -5.33 -13.76
C THR A 191 20.40 -6.55 -14.31
N ILE A 192 21.16 -7.49 -14.90
CA ILE A 192 20.64 -8.74 -15.47
C ILE A 192 20.10 -9.65 -14.36
N LEU A 193 20.82 -9.81 -13.26
CA LEU A 193 20.41 -10.65 -12.13
C LEU A 193 19.09 -10.18 -11.51
N GLY A 194 18.95 -8.87 -11.30
CA GLY A 194 17.73 -8.27 -10.76
C GLY A 194 16.55 -8.40 -11.72
N GLY A 195 16.76 -8.06 -13.00
CA GLY A 195 15.72 -8.19 -14.02
C GLY A 195 15.28 -9.65 -14.24
N ASP A 196 16.22 -10.59 -14.29
CA ASP A 196 15.92 -12.03 -14.46
C ASP A 196 15.15 -12.60 -13.26
N ALA A 197 15.50 -12.18 -12.04
CA ALA A 197 14.78 -12.59 -10.84
C ALA A 197 13.30 -12.15 -10.86
N ILE A 198 13.05 -10.90 -11.26
CA ILE A 198 11.68 -10.38 -11.38
C ILE A 198 10.94 -11.05 -12.55
N LYS A 199 11.62 -11.22 -13.69
CA LYS A 199 11.08 -11.91 -14.86
C LYS A 199 10.65 -13.35 -14.56
N ALA A 200 11.39 -14.07 -13.71
CA ALA A 200 11.07 -15.45 -13.34
C ALA A 200 9.73 -15.58 -12.61
N ILE A 201 9.31 -14.54 -11.89
CA ILE A 201 8.03 -14.52 -11.14
C ILE A 201 6.92 -13.77 -11.89
N GLU A 202 7.24 -13.06 -12.98
CA GLU A 202 6.28 -12.28 -13.78
C GLU A 202 5.10 -13.13 -14.27
N CYS A 203 5.36 -14.37 -14.70
CA CYS A 203 4.32 -15.31 -15.17
C CYS A 203 3.34 -15.75 -14.07
N GLN A 204 3.63 -15.49 -12.79
CA GLN A 204 2.77 -15.85 -11.66
C GLN A 204 1.80 -14.71 -11.29
N ILE A 205 1.91 -13.56 -11.95
CA ILE A 205 1.13 -12.36 -11.66
C ILE A 205 0.07 -12.19 -12.75
N GLU A 206 -1.18 -12.04 -12.33
CA GLU A 206 -2.28 -11.69 -13.24
C GLU A 206 -2.36 -10.16 -13.42
N GLY A 207 -2.27 -9.68 -14.65
CA GLY A 207 -2.43 -8.26 -15.00
C GLY A 207 -1.13 -7.45 -15.02
N LYS A 208 -1.27 -6.13 -15.25
CA LYS A 208 -0.15 -5.18 -15.13
C LYS A 208 0.19 -5.01 -13.66
N SER A 209 1.48 -4.97 -13.34
CA SER A 209 1.99 -4.83 -11.98
C SER A 209 3.22 -3.93 -12.01
N PHE A 210 3.42 -3.15 -10.94
CA PHE A 210 4.66 -2.43 -10.67
C PHE A 210 5.90 -3.34 -10.87
N LEU A 211 5.81 -4.64 -10.62
CA LEU A 211 6.94 -5.56 -10.86
C LEU A 211 7.39 -5.61 -12.32
N GLN A 212 6.50 -5.45 -13.30
CA GLN A 212 6.90 -5.34 -14.70
C GLN A 212 7.75 -4.09 -14.95
N MET A 213 7.36 -2.96 -14.35
CA MET A 213 8.16 -1.73 -14.40
C MET A 213 9.48 -1.89 -13.63
N GLY A 214 9.47 -2.54 -12.47
CA GLY A 214 10.65 -2.86 -11.67
C GLY A 214 11.67 -3.70 -12.42
N LYS A 215 11.20 -4.67 -13.22
CA LYS A 215 12.04 -5.45 -14.14
C LYS A 215 12.73 -4.57 -15.16
N ASP A 216 11.98 -3.68 -15.82
CA ASP A 216 12.52 -2.79 -16.84
C ASP A 216 13.56 -1.80 -16.24
N ILE A 217 13.28 -1.29 -15.04
CA ILE A 217 14.21 -0.46 -14.26
C ILE A 217 15.47 -1.25 -13.91
N ALA A 218 15.34 -2.45 -13.33
CA ALA A 218 16.48 -3.28 -12.94
C ALA A 218 17.39 -3.58 -14.14
N TYR A 219 16.82 -3.94 -15.29
CA TYR A 219 17.61 -4.17 -16.50
C TYR A 219 18.28 -2.91 -17.04
N SER A 220 17.65 -1.74 -16.95
CA SER A 220 17.99 -0.63 -17.84
C SER A 220 18.38 0.69 -17.15
N HIS A 221 18.40 0.77 -15.82
CA HIS A 221 18.70 2.03 -15.11
C HIS A 221 20.14 2.54 -15.31
N HIS A 222 21.06 1.68 -15.78
CA HIS A 222 22.42 2.05 -16.19
C HIS A 222 22.60 2.18 -17.71
N GLU A 223 21.52 2.11 -18.48
CA GLU A 223 21.55 2.52 -19.89
C GLU A 223 21.73 4.04 -19.98
N LYS A 224 22.45 4.49 -21.00
CA LYS A 224 22.76 5.90 -21.22
C LYS A 224 22.08 6.38 -22.49
N TRP A 225 21.59 7.60 -22.47
CA TRP A 225 20.87 8.19 -23.60
C TRP A 225 21.59 8.05 -24.95
N ASP A 226 22.92 8.16 -24.97
CA ASP A 226 23.76 8.03 -26.17
C ASP A 226 24.03 6.60 -26.65
N GLY A 227 23.67 5.58 -25.87
CA GLY A 227 23.90 4.15 -26.14
C GLY A 227 25.21 3.60 -25.54
N SER A 228 25.97 4.38 -24.78
CA SER A 228 27.21 3.93 -24.13
C SER A 228 27.01 3.25 -22.77
N GLY A 229 25.74 3.00 -22.40
CA GLY A 229 25.35 2.33 -21.17
C GLY A 229 25.39 0.81 -21.27
N TYR A 230 24.84 0.15 -20.25
CA TYR A 230 24.80 -1.30 -20.14
C TYR A 230 23.48 -1.74 -19.49
N PRO A 231 23.05 -3.02 -19.64
CA PRO A 231 23.75 -4.15 -20.27
C PRO A 231 23.53 -4.30 -21.78
N ALA A 232 22.51 -3.69 -22.36
CA ALA A 232 22.10 -3.89 -23.75
C ALA A 232 22.54 -2.77 -24.70
N GLY A 233 23.03 -1.64 -24.18
CA GLY A 233 23.46 -0.50 -25.00
C GLY A 233 22.27 0.18 -25.69
N LEU A 234 21.13 0.23 -25.00
CA LEU A 234 19.92 0.87 -25.49
C LEU A 234 20.16 2.38 -25.65
N LYS A 235 19.56 2.97 -26.68
CA LYS A 235 19.77 4.37 -27.04
C LYS A 235 18.47 5.14 -27.12
N ASN A 236 18.49 6.40 -26.70
CA ASN A 236 17.35 7.31 -26.72
C ASN A 236 16.08 6.66 -26.11
N GLU A 237 14.96 6.70 -26.83
CA GLU A 237 13.66 6.19 -26.40
C GLU A 237 13.54 4.66 -26.42
N ALA A 238 14.56 3.93 -26.91
CA ALA A 238 14.61 2.48 -26.74
C ALA A 238 14.81 2.10 -25.26
N ILE A 239 15.34 3.02 -24.45
CA ILE A 239 15.43 2.86 -23.00
C ILE A 239 14.03 3.06 -22.39
N PRO A 240 13.50 2.11 -21.59
CA PRO A 240 12.23 2.27 -20.90
C PRO A 240 12.16 3.61 -20.16
N LEU A 241 11.04 4.32 -20.27
CA LEU A 241 10.88 5.65 -19.66
C LEU A 241 11.15 5.63 -18.15
N ALA A 242 10.66 4.60 -17.46
CA ALA A 242 10.88 4.43 -16.02
C ALA A 242 12.36 4.31 -15.69
N ALA A 243 13.14 3.56 -16.49
CA ALA A 243 14.58 3.45 -16.31
C ALA A 243 15.32 4.76 -16.56
N ARG A 244 14.91 5.55 -17.57
CA ARG A 244 15.47 6.90 -17.81
C ARG A 244 15.23 7.84 -16.64
N ILE A 245 14.04 7.79 -16.01
CA ILE A 245 13.71 8.58 -14.82
C ILE A 245 14.56 8.13 -13.63
N VAL A 246 14.60 6.83 -13.35
CA VAL A 246 15.33 6.27 -12.21
C VAL A 246 16.84 6.47 -12.34
N SER A 247 17.40 6.40 -13.56
CA SER A 247 18.82 6.66 -13.81
C SER A 247 19.25 8.06 -13.34
N LEU A 248 18.45 9.10 -13.63
CA LEU A 248 18.74 10.46 -13.15
C LEU A 248 18.59 10.54 -11.63
N ALA A 249 17.53 9.96 -11.07
CA ALA A 249 17.27 9.97 -9.64
C ALA A 249 18.41 9.30 -8.84
N ASP A 250 18.88 8.14 -9.30
CA ASP A 250 19.97 7.37 -8.70
C ASP A 250 21.29 8.16 -8.75
N VAL A 251 21.65 8.70 -9.92
CA VAL A 251 22.89 9.49 -10.03
C VAL A 251 22.83 10.75 -9.17
N TYR A 252 21.70 11.46 -9.11
CA TYR A 252 21.57 12.62 -8.24
C TYR A 252 21.77 12.24 -6.76
N ASP A 253 21.14 11.15 -6.31
CA ASP A 253 21.26 10.67 -4.94
C ASP A 253 22.71 10.28 -4.62
N ALA A 254 23.35 9.54 -5.50
CA ALA A 254 24.75 9.13 -5.37
C ALA A 254 25.74 10.31 -5.38
N LEU A 255 25.42 11.41 -6.05
CA LEU A 255 26.23 12.63 -6.04
C LEU A 255 26.06 13.43 -4.75
N THR A 256 24.87 13.41 -4.15
CA THR A 256 24.48 14.26 -3.02
C THR A 256 24.48 13.55 -1.66
N THR A 257 24.78 12.26 -1.63
CA THR A 257 24.86 11.44 -0.41
C THR A 257 26.32 11.14 -0.06
N ASP A 258 26.65 11.25 1.23
CA ASP A 258 27.96 10.86 1.73
C ASP A 258 28.15 9.35 1.61
N ARG A 259 29.27 8.94 1.01
CA ARG A 259 29.68 7.54 0.95
C ARG A 259 31.02 7.38 1.66
N PHE A 260 31.30 6.18 2.18
CA PHE A 260 32.54 5.90 2.92
C PHE A 260 33.82 6.34 2.17
N TYR A 261 33.79 6.30 0.84
CA TYR A 261 34.91 6.65 -0.04
C TYR A 261 34.80 8.02 -0.72
N LYS A 262 33.69 8.75 -0.56
CA LYS A 262 33.44 10.01 -1.28
C LYS A 262 32.49 10.93 -0.50
N PRO A 263 32.90 12.17 -0.16
CA PRO A 263 31.98 13.14 0.42
C PRO A 263 30.93 13.58 -0.60
N ALA A 264 29.72 13.87 -0.11
CA ALA A 264 28.64 14.43 -0.88
C ALA A 264 29.06 15.71 -1.60
N TYR A 265 28.59 15.90 -2.82
CA TYR A 265 28.66 17.18 -3.50
C TYR A 265 27.50 18.08 -3.08
N SER A 266 27.71 19.40 -3.19
CA SER A 266 26.62 20.35 -3.00
C SER A 266 25.53 20.15 -4.07
N HIS A 267 24.35 20.71 -3.81
CA HIS A 267 23.25 20.67 -4.76
C HIS A 267 23.66 21.31 -6.10
N GLU A 268 24.27 22.48 -6.04
CA GLU A 268 24.69 23.27 -7.21
C GLU A 268 25.71 22.51 -8.07
N LYS A 269 26.66 21.84 -7.41
CA LYS A 269 27.65 21.03 -8.11
C LYS A 269 27.01 19.80 -8.76
N SER A 270 26.11 19.11 -8.04
CA SER A 270 25.41 17.93 -8.55
C SER A 270 24.51 18.28 -9.73
N ARG A 271 23.79 19.40 -9.62
CA ARG A 271 23.02 20.03 -10.69
C ARG A 271 23.87 20.29 -11.92
N GLN A 272 25.04 20.94 -11.76
CA GLN A 272 25.91 21.23 -12.90
C GLN A 272 26.39 19.95 -13.60
N ILE A 273 26.76 18.91 -12.84
CA ILE A 273 27.15 17.61 -13.39
C ILE A 273 26.01 17.00 -14.21
N ILE A 274 24.76 17.06 -13.72
CA ILE A 274 23.60 16.54 -14.45
C ILE A 274 23.36 17.32 -15.76
N ILE A 275 23.52 18.64 -15.73
CA ILE A 275 23.43 19.49 -16.94
C ILE A 275 24.50 19.08 -17.96
N ASP A 276 25.75 18.89 -17.52
CA ASP A 276 26.86 18.53 -18.41
C ASP A 276 26.66 17.14 -19.05
N LEU A 277 25.88 16.27 -18.41
CA LEU A 277 25.52 14.93 -18.86
C LEU A 277 24.21 14.88 -19.67
N LYS A 278 23.59 16.03 -19.95
CA LYS A 278 22.38 16.13 -20.79
C LYS A 278 22.67 15.63 -22.21
N ALA A 279 21.73 14.84 -22.77
CA ALA A 279 21.82 14.25 -24.11
C ALA A 279 22.98 13.24 -24.33
N THR A 280 23.74 12.91 -23.28
CA THR A 280 24.77 11.86 -23.31
C THR A 280 24.40 10.74 -22.35
N HIS A 281 24.42 11.02 -21.05
CA HIS A 281 23.96 10.09 -20.03
C HIS A 281 22.43 10.12 -19.93
N PHE A 282 21.85 11.32 -19.85
CA PHE A 282 20.45 11.51 -19.49
C PHE A 282 19.60 12.00 -20.65
N ASP A 283 18.33 11.58 -20.63
CA ASP A 283 17.29 12.11 -21.50
C ASP A 283 17.19 13.64 -21.33
N PRO A 284 17.34 14.43 -22.40
CA PRO A 284 17.25 15.89 -22.35
C PRO A 284 15.97 16.41 -21.69
N GLU A 285 14.83 15.76 -21.93
CA GLU A 285 13.54 16.20 -21.40
C GLU A 285 13.44 15.97 -19.89
N ILE A 286 14.04 14.88 -19.40
CA ILE A 286 14.08 14.55 -17.97
C ILE A 286 15.02 15.50 -17.24
N VAL A 287 16.16 15.85 -17.83
CA VAL A 287 17.05 16.89 -17.28
C VAL A 287 16.30 18.22 -17.18
N ASP A 288 15.51 18.60 -18.18
CA ASP A 288 14.71 19.83 -18.14
C ASP A 288 13.64 19.79 -17.04
N VAL A 289 13.03 18.63 -16.77
CA VAL A 289 12.13 18.46 -15.62
C VAL A 289 12.88 18.54 -14.30
N PHE A 290 14.04 17.90 -14.18
CA PHE A 290 14.87 17.96 -12.97
C PHE A 290 15.20 19.42 -12.61
N LEU A 291 15.58 20.25 -13.58
CA LEU A 291 15.87 21.67 -13.35
C LEU A 291 14.64 22.47 -12.88
N GLN A 292 13.43 22.09 -13.31
CA GLN A 292 12.19 22.72 -12.82
C GLN A 292 11.86 22.32 -11.39
N LEU A 293 12.35 21.16 -10.96
CA LEU A 293 12.10 20.56 -9.66
C LEU A 293 13.31 20.63 -8.71
N GLU A 294 14.33 21.43 -9.04
CA GLU A 294 15.62 21.39 -8.33
C GLU A 294 15.49 21.70 -6.83
N ASP A 295 14.58 22.62 -6.47
CA ASP A 295 14.24 22.94 -5.07
C ASP A 295 13.58 21.76 -4.34
N ASP A 296 12.68 21.03 -5.01
CA ASP A 296 12.06 19.83 -4.46
C ASP A 296 13.08 18.70 -4.28
N PHE A 297 14.01 18.55 -5.22
CA PHE A 297 15.14 17.63 -5.11
C PHE A 297 16.02 17.96 -3.92
N ASN A 298 16.31 19.25 -3.71
CA ASN A 298 17.10 19.71 -2.58
C ASN A 298 16.37 19.47 -1.25
N ARG A 299 15.06 19.73 -1.19
CA ARG A 299 14.21 19.43 -0.03
C ARG A 299 14.21 17.94 0.32
N ILE A 300 13.94 17.06 -0.64
CA ILE A 300 13.92 15.60 -0.43
C ILE A 300 15.29 15.08 0.05
N ARG A 301 16.39 15.67 -0.44
CA ARG A 301 17.74 15.31 0.04
C ARG A 301 17.92 15.64 1.52
N GLU A 302 17.41 16.79 1.95
CA GLU A 302 17.53 17.28 3.33
C GLU A 302 16.54 16.62 4.29
N GLU A 303 15.47 16.02 3.77
CA GLU A 303 14.50 15.27 4.54
C GLU A 303 15.13 14.02 5.16
N GLN A 304 15.06 13.94 6.50
CA GLN A 304 15.34 12.71 7.20
C GLN A 304 14.13 11.79 7.04
N PHE A 305 14.27 10.76 6.21
CA PHE A 305 13.32 9.64 6.16
C PHE A 305 13.47 8.85 7.47
N VAL A 306 12.74 9.29 8.49
CA VAL A 306 12.65 8.58 9.76
C VAL A 306 12.00 7.23 9.47
N GLY A 307 12.79 6.16 9.49
CA GLY A 307 12.24 4.83 9.71
C GLY A 307 11.50 4.90 11.03
N LYS A 308 10.17 4.75 11.02
CA LYS A 308 9.36 4.65 12.25
C LYS A 308 9.80 3.43 13.04
N ALA A 309 10.87 3.59 13.80
CA ALA A 309 11.28 2.77 14.93
C ALA A 309 10.68 3.34 16.22
N GLU A 310 9.43 3.83 16.18
CA GLU A 310 8.67 4.24 17.38
C GLU A 310 8.19 3.02 18.21
N HIS A 311 8.91 1.90 18.17
CA HIS A 311 8.67 0.74 19.04
C HIS A 311 9.88 0.32 19.89
N GLU A 312 10.99 1.07 19.87
CA GLU A 312 12.17 0.71 20.68
C GLU A 312 12.26 1.39 22.07
N ASN A 313 11.25 2.17 22.49
CA ASN A 313 11.25 2.80 23.83
C ASN A 313 10.36 2.11 24.90
N GLU A 314 9.80 0.92 24.62
CA GLU A 314 9.06 0.14 25.64
C GLU A 314 9.64 -1.25 25.96
N ALA A 315 10.77 -1.64 25.36
CA ALA A 315 11.46 -2.87 25.74
C ALA A 315 12.62 -2.53 26.69
N GLY A 316 12.37 -2.66 28.00
CA GLY A 316 13.38 -2.57 29.03
C GLY A 316 14.57 -3.50 28.73
N TRP A 317 15.76 -2.92 28.73
CA TRP A 317 17.03 -3.62 28.66
C TRP A 317 17.11 -4.65 29.79
N ILE A 318 17.05 -5.94 29.44
CA ILE A 318 17.64 -6.99 30.28
C ILE A 318 19.11 -7.01 29.93
N GLU A 319 19.94 -6.42 30.79
CA GLU A 319 21.38 -6.60 30.78
C GLU A 319 21.70 -8.09 30.92
N LEU A 320 22.32 -8.69 29.91
CA LEU A 320 22.99 -9.98 30.05
C LEU A 320 24.46 -9.73 30.42
N PRO A 321 24.98 -10.38 31.47
CA PRO A 321 26.36 -10.17 31.89
C PRO A 321 27.32 -10.82 30.90
N VAL A 322 28.29 -10.03 30.42
CA VAL A 322 29.43 -10.50 29.63
C VAL A 322 30.33 -11.34 30.53
N ALA A 323 30.26 -12.67 30.38
CA ALA A 323 31.22 -13.60 30.97
C ALA A 323 32.31 -13.94 29.95
N HIS A 324 33.54 -13.56 30.31
CA HIS A 324 34.85 -14.02 29.86
C HIS A 324 34.91 -15.24 28.91
N ALA A 325 35.61 -15.07 27.80
CA ALA A 325 36.40 -16.14 27.18
C ALA A 325 37.66 -15.56 26.51
N LEU A 326 38.68 -15.29 27.34
CA LEU A 326 40.08 -15.31 26.92
C LEU A 326 40.70 -16.55 27.55
N GLY A 327 41.28 -17.43 26.72
CA GLY A 327 42.22 -18.46 27.16
C GLY A 327 41.98 -19.86 26.58
N ALA A 328 42.64 -20.17 25.46
CA ALA A 328 43.48 -21.36 25.22
C ALA A 328 43.94 -21.39 23.75
#